data_AF-A0A2A7UYA1-F1
#
_entry.id   AF-A0A2A7UYA1-F1
#
_cell.length_a   1.000
_cell.length_b   1.000
_cell.length_c   1.000
_cell.angle_alpha   90.00
_cell.angle_beta   90.00
_cell.angle_gamma   90.00
#
_symmetry.space_group_name_H-M   'P 1'
#
loop_
_entity.id
_entity.type
_entity.pdbx_description
1 polymer ?
#
loop_
_entity_poly.entity_id
_entity_poly.type
_entity_poly.pdbx_seq_one_letter_code
_entity_poly.pdbx_strand_id
1 'polypeptide(L)'
;MNASSSLTPQHQSLRTQLQQLEAEMRSAGLWGALPPSEQAMASTMPFMYDTLQIEEWLQWVFVPRLHALIDGGHALPGECSVQPLAEHEWTQRTVPQHQAALRQLALIDALLSGKSA
;
A
#
# COMPACT_ATOMS: atom_id res chain seq x y z
N MET A 1 -1.03 31.35 -8.04
CA MET A 1 0.35 30.90 -7.81
C MET A 1 0.39 29.41 -8.13
N ASN A 2 0.75 29.07 -9.36
CA ASN A 2 0.70 27.69 -9.86
C ASN A 2 1.95 26.95 -9.40
N ALA A 3 1.80 25.97 -8.51
CA ALA A 3 2.82 24.96 -8.32
C ALA A 3 2.81 24.09 -9.59
N SER A 4 3.83 24.21 -10.42
CA SER A 4 4.12 23.21 -11.44
C SER A 4 4.45 21.91 -10.71
N SER A 5 3.50 20.99 -10.61
CA SER A 5 3.69 19.69 -9.95
C SER A 5 4.63 18.81 -10.77
N SER A 6 5.93 19.03 -10.63
CA SER A 6 6.94 18.12 -11.17
C SER A 6 7.06 16.89 -10.26
N LEU A 7 7.04 15.69 -10.84
CA LEU A 7 7.36 14.46 -10.12
C LEU A 7 8.70 14.62 -9.39
N THR A 8 8.69 14.40 -8.08
CA THR A 8 9.91 14.44 -7.26
C THR A 8 10.62 13.07 -7.27
N PRO A 9 11.91 12.99 -6.91
CA PRO A 9 12.58 11.69 -6.74
C PRO A 9 11.87 10.76 -5.75
N GLN A 10 11.24 11.32 -4.71
CA GLN A 10 10.45 10.55 -3.73
C GLN A 10 9.23 9.89 -4.39
N HIS A 11 8.53 10.61 -5.29
CA HIS A 11 7.41 10.06 -6.06
C HIS A 11 7.83 8.88 -6.95
N GLN A 12 8.99 8.99 -7.58
CA GLN A 12 9.53 7.93 -8.44
C GLN A 12 9.93 6.71 -7.61
N SER A 13 10.64 6.91 -6.50
CA SER A 13 10.99 5.84 -5.57
C SER A 13 9.73 5.12 -5.04
N LEU A 14 8.71 5.87 -4.63
CA LEU A 14 7.46 5.28 -4.16
C LEU A 14 6.78 4.45 -5.27
N ARG A 15 6.74 4.95 -6.52
CA ARG A 15 6.19 4.20 -7.65
C ARG A 15 6.87 2.85 -7.83
N THR A 16 8.20 2.82 -7.76
CA THR A 16 8.97 1.58 -7.85
C THR A 16 8.61 0.62 -6.72
N GLN A 17 8.49 1.11 -5.47
CA GLN A 17 8.13 0.23 -4.36
C GLN A 17 6.70 -0.29 -4.44
N LEU A 18 5.75 0.49 -4.97
CA LEU A 18 4.39 0.00 -5.22
C LEU A 18 4.37 -1.13 -6.26
N GLN A 19 5.15 -0.99 -7.34
CA GLN A 19 5.31 -2.04 -8.36
C GLN A 19 5.94 -3.31 -7.78
N GLN A 20 6.95 -3.17 -6.92
CA GLN A 20 7.55 -4.34 -6.27
C GLN A 20 6.59 -4.96 -5.25
N LEU A 21 5.88 -4.17 -4.45
CA LEU A 21 4.87 -4.68 -3.53
C LEU A 21 3.83 -5.54 -4.27
N GLU A 22 3.31 -5.03 -5.38
CA GLU A 22 2.36 -5.76 -6.23
C GLU A 22 2.95 -7.07 -6.77
N ALA A 23 4.21 -7.07 -7.23
CA ALA A 23 4.88 -8.27 -7.70
C ALA A 23 5.06 -9.32 -6.58
N GLU A 24 5.49 -8.89 -5.39
CA GLU A 24 5.68 -9.78 -4.24
C GLU A 24 4.35 -10.33 -3.71
N MET A 25 3.30 -9.50 -3.67
CA MET A 25 1.95 -9.94 -3.32
C MET A 25 1.43 -10.97 -4.31
N ARG A 26 1.68 -10.81 -5.61
CA ARG A 26 1.35 -11.84 -6.62
C ARG A 26 2.11 -13.13 -6.38
N SER A 27 3.41 -13.06 -6.13
CA SER A 27 4.22 -14.25 -5.84
C SER A 27 3.74 -15.00 -4.60
N ALA A 28 3.24 -14.27 -3.59
CA ALA A 28 2.68 -14.84 -2.37
C ALA A 28 1.21 -15.28 -2.50
N GLY A 29 0.57 -15.09 -3.67
CA GLY A 29 -0.86 -15.39 -3.87
C GLY A 29 -1.82 -14.46 -3.13
N LEU A 30 -1.34 -13.29 -2.70
CA LEU A 30 -2.10 -12.26 -1.98
C LEU A 30 -2.80 -11.26 -2.93
N TRP A 31 -2.50 -11.31 -4.22
CA TRP A 31 -3.11 -10.41 -5.21
C TRP A 31 -4.33 -11.08 -5.85
N GLY A 32 -5.52 -10.58 -5.52
CA GLY A 32 -6.79 -11.10 -5.99
C GLY A 32 -7.09 -10.75 -7.44
N ALA A 33 -7.78 -11.65 -8.15
CA ALA A 33 -8.27 -11.41 -9.51
C ALA A 33 -9.60 -10.62 -9.53
N LEU A 34 -10.37 -10.70 -8.45
CA LEU A 34 -11.68 -10.05 -8.32
C LEU A 34 -11.62 -8.97 -7.23
N PRO A 35 -12.28 -7.84 -7.43
CA PRO A 35 -12.43 -6.85 -6.38
C PRO A 35 -13.36 -7.35 -5.26
N PRO A 36 -13.23 -6.82 -4.03
CA PRO A 36 -14.22 -7.01 -2.98
C PRO A 36 -15.58 -6.49 -3.43
N SER A 37 -16.65 -6.93 -2.74
CA SER A 37 -17.99 -6.40 -2.99
C SER A 37 -18.06 -4.88 -2.77
N GLU A 38 -18.95 -4.21 -3.49
CA GLU A 38 -19.19 -2.77 -3.29
C GLU A 38 -19.56 -2.46 -1.84
N GLN A 39 -20.30 -3.37 -1.16
CA GLN A 39 -20.66 -3.21 0.25
C GLN A 39 -19.43 -3.26 1.17
N ALA A 40 -18.47 -4.15 0.90
CA ALA A 40 -17.23 -4.22 1.67
C ALA A 40 -16.38 -2.95 1.45
N MET A 41 -16.24 -2.50 0.21
CA MET A 41 -15.53 -1.25 -0.11
C MET A 41 -16.24 0.02 0.39
N ALA A 42 -17.53 -0.06 0.76
CA ALA A 42 -18.30 1.04 1.30
C ALA A 42 -18.24 1.14 2.84
N SER A 43 -17.44 0.31 3.53
CA SER A 43 -17.27 0.42 4.98
C SER A 43 -16.78 1.82 5.38
N THR A 44 -17.42 2.37 6.41
CA THR A 44 -17.06 3.66 6.99
C THR A 44 -15.99 3.56 8.08
N MET A 45 -15.57 2.33 8.42
CA MET A 45 -14.51 2.12 9.41
C MET A 45 -13.15 2.53 8.84
N PRO A 46 -12.22 3.03 9.68
CA PRO A 46 -10.87 3.36 9.23
C PRO A 46 -10.23 2.18 8.50
N PHE A 47 -9.66 2.40 7.31
CA PHE A 47 -9.03 1.34 6.51
C PHE A 47 -9.95 0.16 6.16
N MET A 48 -11.27 0.26 6.34
CA MET A 48 -12.23 -0.81 6.07
C MET A 48 -11.88 -2.13 6.80
N TYR A 49 -11.24 -2.04 7.98
CA TYR A 49 -10.66 -3.19 8.69
C TYR A 49 -11.68 -4.27 9.09
N ASP A 50 -12.96 -3.91 9.11
CA ASP A 50 -14.08 -4.79 9.46
C ASP A 50 -14.58 -5.64 8.29
N THR A 51 -14.26 -5.25 7.05
CA THR A 51 -14.83 -5.83 5.84
C THR A 51 -13.79 -6.32 4.83
N LEU A 52 -12.55 -5.85 4.91
CA LEU A 52 -11.46 -6.24 4.02
C LEU A 52 -10.34 -6.95 4.79
N GLN A 53 -9.74 -7.96 4.17
CA GLN A 53 -8.41 -8.43 4.57
C GLN A 53 -7.35 -7.37 4.20
N ILE A 54 -6.20 -7.40 4.87
CA ILE A 54 -5.15 -6.41 4.60
C ILE A 54 -4.69 -6.42 3.13
N GLU A 55 -4.57 -7.58 2.48
CA GLU A 55 -4.18 -7.66 1.08
C GLU A 55 -5.22 -7.07 0.11
N GLU A 56 -6.52 -7.17 0.43
CA GLU A 56 -7.60 -6.58 -0.36
C GLU A 56 -7.57 -5.06 -0.23
N TRP A 57 -7.39 -4.56 0.99
CA TRP A 57 -7.22 -3.13 1.24
C TRP A 57 -5.95 -2.59 0.56
N LEU A 58 -4.83 -3.32 0.61
CA LEU A 58 -3.59 -2.97 -0.07
C LEU A 58 -3.80 -2.82 -1.58
N GLN A 59 -4.38 -3.84 -2.22
CA GLN A 59 -4.57 -3.89 -3.66
C GLN A 59 -5.58 -2.86 -4.17
N TRP A 60 -6.73 -2.72 -3.50
CA TRP A 60 -7.87 -1.98 -4.05
C TRP A 60 -8.02 -0.56 -3.50
N VAL A 61 -7.34 -0.24 -2.39
CA VAL A 61 -7.42 1.09 -1.77
C VAL A 61 -6.05 1.75 -1.70
N PHE A 62 -5.07 1.09 -1.08
CA PHE A 62 -3.78 1.71 -0.77
C PHE A 62 -2.94 1.97 -2.03
N VAL A 63 -2.67 0.93 -2.83
CA VAL A 63 -1.84 1.04 -4.04
C VAL A 63 -2.43 2.01 -5.07
N PRO A 64 -3.72 1.93 -5.46
CA PRO A 64 -4.31 2.87 -6.42
C PRO A 64 -4.31 4.32 -5.92
N ARG A 65 -4.55 4.52 -4.62
CA ARG A 65 -4.54 5.86 -4.02
C ARG A 65 -3.16 6.50 -4.09
N LEU A 66 -2.10 5.76 -3.78
CA LEU A 66 -0.74 6.28 -3.86
C LEU A 66 -0.32 6.54 -5.32
N HIS A 67 -0.73 5.70 -6.27
CA HIS A 67 -0.54 5.99 -7.69
C HIS A 67 -1.22 7.30 -8.12
N ALA A 68 -2.47 7.53 -7.71
CA ALA A 68 -3.19 8.76 -8.04
C ALA A 68 -2.50 10.02 -7.47
N LEU A 69 -1.96 9.94 -6.25
CA LEU A 69 -1.19 11.05 -5.67
C LEU A 69 0.10 11.32 -6.45
N ILE A 70 0.81 10.26 -6.85
CA ILE A 70 2.01 10.39 -7.68
C ILE A 70 1.67 11.00 -9.05
N ASP A 71 0.63 10.50 -9.72
CA ASP A 71 0.23 10.96 -11.06
C ASP A 71 -0.25 12.42 -11.03
N GLY A 72 -0.89 12.85 -9.94
CA GLY A 72 -1.26 14.26 -9.72
C GLY A 72 -0.13 15.15 -9.19
N GLY A 73 1.05 14.57 -8.88
CA GLY A 73 2.15 15.26 -8.22
C GLY A 73 1.73 15.94 -6.91
N HIS A 74 0.79 15.32 -6.19
CA HIS A 74 0.29 15.79 -4.91
C HIS A 74 1.27 15.46 -3.78
N ALA A 75 1.18 16.17 -2.67
CA ALA A 75 1.95 15.81 -1.48
C ALA A 75 1.62 14.36 -1.06
N LEU A 76 2.66 13.57 -0.81
CA LEU A 76 2.52 12.22 -0.28
C LEU A 76 1.97 12.26 1.15
N PRO A 77 1.17 11.27 1.56
CA PRO A 77 0.72 11.19 2.93
C PRO A 77 1.93 11.01 3.85
N GLY A 78 1.89 11.66 5.01
CA GLY A 78 2.88 11.50 6.07
C GLY A 78 2.74 10.16 6.78
N GLU A 79 2.80 10.16 8.12
CA GLU A 79 2.78 8.96 8.97
C GLU A 79 1.82 7.87 8.47
N CYS A 80 2.41 6.79 7.97
CA CYS A 80 1.71 5.61 7.50
C CYS A 80 2.58 4.39 7.89
N SER A 81 2.00 3.49 8.67
CA SER A 81 2.67 2.29 9.17
C SER A 81 1.80 1.08 8.88
N VAL A 82 1.92 0.55 7.66
CA VAL A 82 1.12 -0.58 7.18
C VAL A 82 1.82 -1.91 7.44
N GLN A 83 3.15 -1.94 7.38
CA GLN A 83 3.93 -3.17 7.55
C GLN A 83 3.63 -3.90 8.86
N PRO A 84 3.54 -3.25 10.05
CA PRO A 84 3.28 -3.97 11.30
C PRO A 84 1.89 -4.61 11.33
N LEU A 85 0.90 -3.98 10.69
CA LEU A 85 -0.45 -4.51 10.58
C LEU A 85 -0.48 -5.75 9.67
N ALA A 86 0.14 -5.65 8.49
CA ALA A 86 0.26 -6.78 7.57
C ALA A 86 1.06 -7.95 8.16
N GLU A 87 2.14 -7.67 8.91
CA GLU A 87 2.94 -8.70 9.57
C GLU A 87 2.12 -9.45 10.61
N HIS A 88 1.37 -8.73 11.44
CA HIS A 88 0.49 -9.35 12.42
C HIS A 88 -0.52 -10.28 11.74
N GLU A 89 -1.27 -9.79 10.74
CA GLU A 89 -2.32 -10.56 10.09
C GLU A 89 -1.77 -11.76 9.29
N TRP A 90 -0.74 -11.55 8.46
CA TRP A 90 -0.17 -12.61 7.62
C TRP A 90 0.55 -13.68 8.44
N THR A 91 1.15 -13.32 9.57
CA THR A 91 1.73 -14.30 10.50
C THR A 91 0.64 -15.13 11.16
N GLN A 92 -0.43 -14.50 11.67
CA GLN A 92 -1.57 -15.21 12.27
C GLN A 92 -2.24 -16.18 11.28
N ARG A 93 -2.36 -15.77 10.01
CA ARG A 93 -2.94 -16.59 8.94
C ARG A 93 -1.96 -17.59 8.31
N THR A 94 -0.69 -17.59 8.73
CA THR A 94 0.37 -18.46 8.18
C THR A 94 0.50 -18.32 6.65
N VAL A 95 0.44 -17.10 6.13
CA VAL A 95 0.59 -16.85 4.70
C VAL A 95 1.99 -17.28 4.25
N PRO A 96 2.16 -18.13 3.23
CA PRO A 96 3.48 -18.50 2.74
C PRO A 96 4.14 -17.33 2.00
N GLN A 97 5.47 -17.21 2.07
CA GLN A 97 6.27 -16.30 1.23
C GLN A 97 5.96 -14.79 1.38
N HIS A 98 5.19 -14.38 2.40
CA HIS A 98 4.81 -12.98 2.63
C HIS A 98 5.98 -12.05 3.04
N GLN A 99 7.13 -12.61 3.43
CA GLN A 99 8.30 -11.86 3.91
C GLN A 99 8.80 -10.82 2.90
N ALA A 100 8.77 -11.13 1.61
CA ALA A 100 9.21 -10.19 0.58
C ALA A 100 8.24 -9.00 0.47
N ALA A 101 6.93 -9.24 0.53
CA ALA A 101 5.91 -8.19 0.56
C ALA A 101 6.04 -7.32 1.82
N LEU A 102 6.31 -7.91 3.00
CA LEU A 102 6.56 -7.15 4.23
C LEU A 102 7.75 -6.21 4.11
N ARG A 103 8.85 -6.64 3.45
CA ARG A 103 9.98 -5.74 3.19
C ARG A 103 9.59 -4.54 2.32
N GLN A 104 8.76 -4.75 1.30
CA GLN A 104 8.29 -3.64 0.46
C GLN A 104 7.40 -2.68 1.24
N LEU A 105 6.51 -3.19 2.10
CA LEU A 105 5.71 -2.35 2.99
C LEU A 105 6.58 -1.52 3.94
N ALA A 106 7.62 -2.10 4.53
CA ALA A 106 8.55 -1.35 5.39
C ALA A 106 9.27 -0.21 4.63
N LEU A 107 9.66 -0.46 3.38
CA LEU A 107 10.28 0.57 2.53
C LEU A 107 9.30 1.67 2.16
N ILE A 108 8.04 1.32 1.88
CA ILE A 108 6.97 2.29 1.62
C ILE A 108 6.69 3.13 2.88
N ASP A 109 6.51 2.50 4.03
CA ASP A 109 6.25 3.18 5.31
C ASP A 109 7.37 4.19 5.64
N ALA A 110 8.63 3.80 5.45
CA ALA A 110 9.78 4.67 5.66
C ALA A 110 9.79 5.87 4.69
N LEU A 111 9.51 5.63 3.40
CA LEU A 111 9.42 6.67 2.38
C LEU A 111 8.31 7.69 2.66
N LEU A 112 7.16 7.23 3.18
CA LEU A 112 6.01 8.09 3.53
C LEU A 112 6.24 8.86 4.84
N SER A 113 6.85 8.21 5.83
CA SER A 113 7.08 8.81 7.15
C SER A 113 8.18 9.88 7.17
N GLY A 114 8.94 10.03 6.07
CA GLY A 114 10.10 10.94 6.01
C GLY A 114 11.22 10.57 6.99
N LYS A 115 11.14 9.39 7.62
CA LYS A 115 12.20 8.82 8.45
C LYS A 115 13.25 8.26 7.49
N SER A 116 14.19 9.10 7.11
CA SER A 116 15.49 8.62 6.67
C SER A 116 16.06 7.75 7.79
N ALA A 117 16.34 6.48 7.48
CA ALA A 117 17.10 5.59 8.35
C ALA A 117 18.47 6.20 8.72
#